data_AF-A0A352F108-F1
#
_entry.id   AF-A0A352F108-F1
#
_cell.length_a   1.000
_cell.length_b   1.000
_cell.length_c   1.000
_cell.angle_alpha   90.00
_cell.angle_beta   90.00
_cell.angle_gamma   90.00
#
_symmetry.space_group_name_H-M   'P 1'
#
loop_
_entity.id
_entity.type
_entity.pdbx_description
1 polymer ?
#
loop_
_entity_poly.entity_id
_entity_poly.type
_entity_poly.pdbx_seq_one_letter_code
_entity_poly.pdbx_strand_id
1 'polypeptide(L)'
;MQTIKKRVLGLVLILLGIGLIYFNWHQLLKDGSYSLKLAAFGPLVGVGGLFLIFFPSMGGKPNTAKEKIIVLIVFVIGLAAGLLNWYLMDPGFFGS
;
A
#
# COMPACT_ATOMS: atom_id res chain seq x y z
N MET A 1 -14.09 -19.40 -9.76
CA MET A 1 -13.92 -18.05 -10.36
C MET A 1 -13.63 -16.93 -9.36
N GLN A 2 -14.26 -16.89 -8.17
CA GLN A 2 -14.07 -15.78 -7.21
C GLN A 2 -12.62 -15.58 -6.75
N THR A 3 -11.87 -16.66 -6.50
CA THR A 3 -10.45 -16.60 -6.10
C THR A 3 -9.56 -15.93 -7.15
N ILE A 4 -9.73 -16.28 -8.42
CA ILE A 4 -8.96 -15.71 -9.54
C ILE A 4 -9.25 -14.23 -9.70
N LYS A 5 -10.52 -13.81 -9.62
CA LYS A 5 -10.91 -12.39 -9.67
C LYS A 5 -10.22 -11.58 -8.56
N LYS A 6 -10.17 -12.10 -7.34
CA LYS A 6 -9.51 -11.43 -6.21
C LYS A 6 -7.99 -11.33 -6.38
N ARG A 7 -7.34 -12.35 -6.95
CA ARG A 7 -5.91 -12.30 -7.26
C ARG A 7 -5.58 -11.30 -8.37
N VAL A 8 -6.41 -11.24 -9.42
CA VAL A 8 -6.28 -10.24 -10.48
C VAL A 8 -6.47 -8.83 -9.92
N LEU A 9 -7.49 -8.62 -9.07
CA LEU A 9 -7.66 -7.36 -8.36
C LEU A 9 -6.42 -7.03 -7.51
N GLY A 10 -5.88 -8.01 -6.77
CA GLY A 10 -4.65 -7.85 -6.01
C GLY A 10 -3.47 -7.40 -6.88
N LEU A 11 -3.28 -7.99 -8.06
CA LEU A 11 -2.26 -7.59 -9.02
C LEU A 11 -2.45 -6.14 -9.50
N VAL A 12 -3.69 -5.77 -9.84
CA VAL A 12 -4.03 -4.40 -10.24
C VAL A 12 -3.71 -3.40 -9.11
N LEU A 13 -4.05 -3.73 -7.86
CA LEU A 13 -3.74 -2.89 -6.71
C LEU A 13 -2.24 -2.76 -6.45
N ILE A 14 -1.45 -3.82 -6.66
CA ILE A 14 0.02 -3.74 -6.56
C ILE A 14 0.56 -2.78 -7.60
N LEU A 15 0.17 -2.94 -8.87
CA LEU A 15 0.61 -2.07 -9.95
C LEU A 15 0.19 -0.61 -9.72
N LEU A 16 -1.03 -0.40 -9.23
CA LEU A 16 -1.52 0.93 -8.86
C LEU A 16 -0.69 1.52 -7.71
N GLY A 17 -0.45 0.75 -6.64
CA GLY A 17 0.37 1.18 -5.51
C GLY A 17 1.78 1.58 -5.92
N ILE A 18 2.44 0.76 -6.74
CA ILE A 18 3.76 1.06 -7.32
C ILE A 18 3.71 2.33 -8.16
N GLY A 19 2.70 2.47 -9.03
CA GLY A 19 2.52 3.65 -9.88
C GLY A 19 2.34 4.93 -9.06
N LEU A 20 1.54 4.89 -7.99
CA LEU A 20 1.33 6.04 -7.10
C LEU A 20 2.61 6.41 -6.34
N ILE A 21 3.35 5.43 -5.83
CA ILE A 21 4.64 5.66 -5.16
C ILE A 21 5.62 6.29 -6.15
N TYR A 22 5.79 5.69 -7.32
CA TYR A 22 6.70 6.17 -8.36
C TYR A 22 6.36 7.59 -8.81
N PHE A 23 5.09 7.86 -9.09
CA PHE A 23 4.62 9.18 -9.50
C PHE A 23 4.93 10.23 -8.43
N ASN A 24 4.69 9.91 -7.15
CA ASN A 24 4.91 10.85 -6.06
C ASN A 24 6.40 11.13 -5.83
N TRP A 25 7.26 10.12 -5.92
CA TRP A 25 8.72 10.29 -5.93
C TRP A 25 9.19 11.11 -7.13
N HIS A 26 8.61 10.88 -8.31
CA HIS A 26 8.93 11.63 -9.51
C HIS A 26 8.58 13.12 -9.38
N GLN A 27 7.41 13.41 -8.80
CA GLN A 27 6.97 14.78 -8.51
C GLN A 27 7.89 15.45 -7.49
N LEU A 28 8.30 14.73 -6.44
CA LEU A 28 9.25 15.23 -5.45
C LEU A 28 10.58 15.63 -6.10
N LEU A 29 11.12 14.77 -6.96
CA LEU A 29 12.41 15.00 -7.61
C LEU A 29 12.37 16.12 -8.67
N LYS A 30 11.23 16.31 -9.35
CA LYS A 30 11.10 17.33 -10.40
C LYS A 30 10.65 18.70 -9.89
N ASP A 31 9.65 18.69 -9.02
CA ASP A 31 8.91 19.89 -8.64
C ASP A 31 9.18 20.29 -7.17
N GLY A 32 9.99 19.51 -6.44
CA GLY A 32 10.26 19.73 -5.02
C GLY A 32 9.04 19.55 -4.11
N SER A 33 7.95 18.97 -4.64
CA SER A 33 6.68 18.81 -3.95
C SER A 33 6.16 17.39 -4.08
N TYR A 34 5.42 16.93 -3.08
CA TYR A 34 4.78 15.60 -3.11
C TYR A 34 3.41 15.66 -2.43
N SER A 35 2.57 14.68 -2.75
CA SER A 35 1.30 14.48 -2.08
C SER A 35 1.44 13.57 -0.87
N LEU A 36 1.13 14.09 0.32
CA LEU A 36 1.09 13.31 1.57
C LEU A 36 0.12 12.12 1.46
N LYS A 37 -1.00 12.30 0.73
CA LYS A 37 -1.98 11.22 0.49
C LYS A 37 -1.34 10.08 -0.30
N LEU A 38 -0.62 10.38 -1.37
CA LEU A 38 0.03 9.35 -2.18
C LEU A 38 1.19 8.68 -1.43
N ALA A 39 1.92 9.46 -0.63
CA ALA A 39 3.01 8.95 0.20
C ALA A 39 2.52 7.90 1.21
N ALA A 40 1.39 8.16 1.87
CA ALA A 40 0.83 7.25 2.87
C ALA A 40 0.02 6.10 2.25
N PHE A 41 -0.86 6.38 1.28
CA PHE A 41 -1.80 5.39 0.76
C PHE A 41 -1.21 4.50 -0.35
N GLY A 42 -0.21 4.96 -1.12
CA GLY A 42 0.43 4.15 -2.16
C GLY A 42 0.97 2.81 -1.63
N PRO A 43 1.79 2.81 -0.57
CA PRO A 43 2.27 1.59 0.07
C PRO A 43 1.15 0.74 0.68
N LEU A 44 0.16 1.36 1.33
CA LEU A 44 -0.99 0.65 1.91
C LEU A 44 -1.79 -0.11 0.83
N VAL A 45 -2.02 0.52 -0.32
CA VAL A 45 -2.68 -0.09 -1.48
C VAL A 45 -1.87 -1.26 -2.04
N GLY A 46 -0.54 -1.10 -2.15
CA GLY A 46 0.36 -2.17 -2.59
C GLY A 46 0.35 -3.38 -1.65
N VAL A 47 0.46 -3.16 -0.34
CA VAL A 47 0.39 -4.22 0.69
C VAL A 47 -0.98 -4.90 0.69
N GLY A 48 -2.07 -4.13 0.54
CA GLY A 48 -3.42 -4.69 0.39
C GLY A 48 -3.57 -5.56 -0.85
N GLY A 49 -2.92 -5.19 -1.96
CA GLY A 49 -2.86 -6.00 -3.17
C GLY A 49 -2.11 -7.32 -2.97
N LEU A 50 -0.94 -7.28 -2.31
CA LEU A 50 -0.19 -8.48 -1.92
C LEU A 50 -1.02 -9.42 -1.04
N PHE A 51 -1.71 -8.85 -0.05
CA PHE A 51 -2.61 -9.59 0.82
C PHE A 51 -3.70 -10.34 0.05
N LEU A 52 -4.34 -9.70 -0.93
CA LEU A 52 -5.36 -10.34 -1.77
C LEU A 52 -4.80 -11.45 -2.67
N ILE A 53 -3.53 -11.38 -3.08
CA ILE A 53 -2.88 -12.44 -3.85
C ILE A 53 -2.64 -13.68 -3.00
N PHE A 54 -2.04 -13.51 -1.81
CA PHE A 54 -1.67 -14.61 -0.92
C PHE A 54 -2.85 -15.18 -0.15
N PHE A 55 -3.82 -14.33 0.22
CA PHE A 55 -4.97 -14.69 1.03
C PHE A 55 -6.31 -14.32 0.37
N PRO A 56 -6.59 -14.81 -0.86
CA PRO A 56 -7.78 -14.44 -1.61
C PRO A 56 -9.09 -14.89 -0.92
N SER A 57 -9.06 -15.93 -0.09
CA SER A 57 -10.22 -16.33 0.72
C SER A 57 -10.60 -15.27 1.74
N MET A 58 -9.63 -14.49 2.24
CA MET A 58 -9.84 -13.41 3.22
C MET A 58 -10.15 -12.04 2.59
N GLY A 59 -10.24 -11.95 1.26
CA GLY A 59 -10.73 -10.75 0.58
C GLY A 59 -12.24 -10.59 0.78
N GLY A 60 -12.63 -9.94 1.88
CA GLY A 60 -14.02 -9.78 2.31
C GLY A 60 -14.10 -9.51 3.81
N LYS A 61 -15.26 -9.73 4.42
CA LYS A 61 -15.42 -9.61 5.88
C LYS A 61 -14.74 -10.80 6.58
N PRO A 62 -13.77 -10.57 7.47
CA PRO A 62 -13.18 -11.65 8.25
C PRO A 62 -14.22 -12.22 9.23
N ASN A 63 -14.37 -13.53 9.24
CA ASN A 63 -15.39 -14.26 10.01
C ASN A 63 -14.83 -14.86 11.29
N THR A 64 -13.52 -15.14 11.34
CA THR A 64 -12.87 -15.71 12.53
C THR A 64 -11.97 -14.70 13.24
N ALA A 65 -11.69 -14.92 14.53
CA ALA A 65 -10.75 -14.07 15.28
C ALA A 65 -9.35 -14.08 14.66
N LYS A 66 -8.90 -15.24 14.16
CA LYS A 66 -7.61 -15.39 13.48
C LYS A 66 -7.53 -14.53 12.21
N GLU A 67 -8.57 -14.54 11.38
CA GLU A 67 -8.63 -13.72 10.17
C GLU A 67 -8.60 -12.22 10.49
N LYS A 68 -9.33 -11.79 11.54
CA LYS A 68 -9.30 -10.39 11.99
C LYS A 68 -7.90 -9.96 12.42
N ILE A 69 -7.18 -10.81 13.16
CA ILE A 69 -5.80 -10.56 13.58
C ILE A 69 -4.88 -10.44 12.36
N ILE A 70 -5.00 -11.35 11.38
CA ILE A 70 -4.17 -11.30 10.17
C ILE A 70 -4.42 -10.00 9.39
N VAL A 71 -5.69 -9.64 9.16
CA VAL A 71 -6.05 -8.39 8.46
C VAL A 71 -5.51 -7.18 9.20
N LEU A 72 -5.61 -7.15 10.54
CA LEU A 72 -5.07 -6.06 11.36
C LEU A 72 -3.55 -5.96 11.24
N ILE A 73 -2.82 -7.08 11.31
CA ILE A 73 -1.36 -7.10 11.16
C ILE A 73 -0.95 -6.57 9.79
N VAL A 74 -1.59 -7.05 8.72
CA VAL A 74 -1.33 -6.58 7.35
C VAL A 74 -1.63 -5.10 7.21
N PHE A 75 -2.71 -4.62 7.81
CA PHE A 75 -3.06 -3.21 7.81
C PHE A 75 -2.01 -2.35 8.53
N VAL A 76 -1.53 -2.79 9.70
CA VAL A 76 -0.45 -2.13 10.44
C VAL A 76 0.85 -2.10 9.62
N ILE A 77 1.19 -3.20 8.93
CA ILE A 77 2.36 -3.25 8.03
C ILE A 77 2.20 -2.23 6.89
N GLY A 78 1.02 -2.16 6.28
CA GLY A 78 0.73 -1.20 5.22
C GLY A 78 0.81 0.25 5.69
N LEU A 79 0.32 0.56 6.89
CA LEU A 79 0.46 1.89 7.50
C LEU A 79 1.92 2.21 7.81
N ALA A 80 2.68 1.27 8.37
CA ALA A 80 4.10 1.46 8.65
C ALA A 80 4.90 1.69 7.37
N ALA A 81 4.60 0.96 6.29
CA ALA A 81 5.20 1.19 4.98
C ALA A 81 4.82 2.57 4.40
N GLY A 82 3.58 3.01 4.60
CA GLY A 82 3.11 4.35 4.24
C GLY A 82 3.86 5.46 4.98
N LEU A 83 4.01 5.31 6.30
CA LEU A 83 4.77 6.24 7.14
C LEU A 83 6.25 6.26 6.77
N LEU A 84 6.86 5.10 6.52
CA LEU A 84 8.26 5.02 6.09
C LEU A 84 8.46 5.70 4.73
N ASN A 85 7.60 5.42 3.76
CA ASN A 85 7.67 6.06 2.44
C ASN A 85 7.50 7.57 2.53
N TRP A 86 6.57 8.04 3.38
CA TRP A 86 6.41 9.46 3.65
C TRP A 86 7.64 10.08 4.32
N TYR A 87 8.18 9.44 5.35
CA TYR A 87 9.39 9.90 6.03
C TYR A 87 10.58 10.03 5.08
N LEU A 88 10.73 9.08 4.15
CA LEU A 88 11.76 9.12 3.11
C LEU A 88 11.53 10.23 2.07
N MET A 89 10.31 10.73 1.91
CA MET A 89 9.98 11.84 1.01
C MET A 89 10.05 13.21 1.69
N ASP A 90 10.10 13.28 3.02
CA ASP A 90 10.14 14.54 3.74
C ASP A 90 11.53 15.21 3.56
N PRO A 91 11.60 16.44 3.01
CA PRO A 91 12.87 17.14 2.79
C PRO A 91 13.69 17.37 4.07
N GLY A 92 13.10 17.28 5.26
CA GLY A 92 13.86 17.27 6.52
C GLY A 92 14.88 16.10 6.64
N PHE A 93 14.71 15.04 5.85
CA PHE A 93 15.66 13.92 5.75
C PHE A 93 16.83 14.19 4.78
N PHE A 94 16.64 15.06 3.78
CA PHE A 94 17.65 15.37 2.76
C PHE A 94 18.43 16.67 3.01
N GLY A 95 18.08 17.43 4.06
CA GLY A 95 18.78 18.64 4.46
C GLY A 95 18.44 19.83 3.57
N SER A 96 17.94 20.89 4.18
CA SER A 96 17.96 22.25 3.61
C SER A 96 19.37 22.79 3.53
#